data_AF-T1BJJ2-F1
#
_entry.id   AF-T1BJJ2-F1
#
_cell.length_a   1.000
_cell.length_b   1.000
_cell.length_c   1.000
_cell.angle_alpha   90.00
_cell.angle_beta   90.00
_cell.angle_gamma   90.00
#
_symmetry.space_group_name_H-M   'P 1'
#
loop_
_entity.id
_entity.type
_entity.pdbx_description
1 polymer ?
#
loop_
_entity_poly.entity_id
_entity_poly.type
_entity_poly.pdbx_seq_one_letter_code
_entity_poly.pdbx_strand_id
1 'polypeptide(L)'
;MGFADLVFLWEDRFWVLDYKSNALGENDAAYTRTALEQAVLTHRYEVQLALYLLALHRLLKVRLGSTYIPRQHLGGGIDLFLRGIQGPERGSLLLESPHEWIERLDALLTPAFPGISS
;
A
#
# COMPACT_ATOMS: atom_id res chain seq x y z
N MET A 1 16.04 -1.31 1.52
CA MET A 1 15.53 -0.28 2.45
C MET A 1 14.46 0.51 1.70
N GLY A 2 13.27 0.63 2.26
CA GLY A 2 12.16 1.40 1.69
C GLY A 2 11.38 2.06 2.82
N PHE A 3 10.74 3.19 2.54
CA PHE A 3 9.99 3.98 3.52
C PHE A 3 8.60 4.24 2.96
N ALA A 4 7.57 3.84 3.71
CA ALA A 4 6.22 4.33 3.46
C ALA A 4 6.14 5.75 4.02
N ASP A 5 5.56 6.68 3.26
CA ASP A 5 5.49 8.08 3.67
C ASP A 5 4.59 8.27 4.90
N LEU A 6 3.43 7.58 4.91
CA LEU A 6 2.49 7.65 6.02
C LEU A 6 1.78 6.30 6.23
N VAL A 7 1.67 5.89 7.50
CA VAL A 7 0.75 4.85 7.95
C VAL A 7 -0.24 5.48 8.92
N PHE A 8 -1.53 5.24 8.70
CA PHE A 8 -2.60 5.80 9.55
C PHE A 8 -3.70 4.78 9.84
N LEU A 9 -4.48 5.03 10.90
CA LEU A 9 -5.64 4.22 11.29
C LEU A 9 -6.92 4.97 10.90
N TRP A 10 -7.82 4.30 10.19
CA TRP A 10 -9.14 4.81 9.86
C TRP A 10 -10.15 3.65 9.90
N GLU A 11 -11.24 3.80 10.64
CA GLU A 11 -12.28 2.76 10.84
C GLU A 11 -11.67 1.38 11.17
N ASP A 12 -10.81 1.35 12.20
CA ASP A 12 -10.10 0.14 12.67
C ASP A 12 -9.19 -0.55 11.64
N ARG A 13 -8.93 0.09 10.50
CA ARG A 13 -8.04 -0.38 9.44
C ARG A 13 -6.79 0.48 9.36
N PHE A 14 -5.63 -0.16 9.25
CA PHE A 14 -4.35 0.47 8.98
C PHE A 14 -4.14 0.61 7.47
N TRP A 15 -3.78 1.81 7.06
CA TRP A 15 -3.62 2.22 5.66
C TRP A 15 -2.20 2.72 5.41
N VAL A 16 -1.73 2.55 4.18
CA VAL A 16 -0.53 3.20 3.65
C VAL A 16 -0.95 4.37 2.76
N LEU A 17 -0.28 5.51 2.88
CA LEU A 17 -0.40 6.61 1.92
C LEU A 17 1.00 6.98 1.43
N ASP A 18 1.13 7.13 0.11
CA ASP A 18 2.37 7.48 -0.58
C ASP A 18 2.16 8.73 -1.43
N TYR A 19 3.06 9.72 -1.29
CA TYR A 19 2.96 10.99 -2.00
C TYR A 19 3.69 10.92 -3.34
N LYS A 20 2.96 11.19 -4.42
CA LYS A 20 3.48 11.21 -5.78
C LYS A 20 3.58 12.65 -6.29
N SER A 21 4.75 13.05 -6.77
CA SER A 21 4.97 14.37 -7.37
C SER A 21 4.90 14.35 -8.91
N ASN A 22 4.45 13.24 -9.50
CA ASN A 22 4.41 13.01 -10.94
C ASN A 22 3.52 14.04 -11.66
N ALA A 23 3.99 14.50 -12.82
CA ALA A 23 3.20 15.32 -13.74
C ALA A 23 2.40 14.42 -14.68
N LEU A 24 1.07 14.50 -14.65
CA LEU A 24 0.17 13.78 -15.57
C LEU A 24 -0.39 14.67 -16.70
N GLY A 25 -0.10 15.97 -16.62
CA GLY A 25 -0.45 16.99 -17.61
C GLY A 25 -0.16 18.38 -17.03
N GLU A 26 -0.69 19.40 -17.70
CA GLU A 26 -0.35 20.80 -17.40
C GLU A 26 -1.11 21.38 -16.19
N ASN A 27 -2.25 20.80 -15.82
CA ASN A 27 -3.10 21.29 -14.74
C ASN A 27 -3.86 20.14 -14.04
N ASP A 28 -4.58 20.47 -12.97
CA ASP A 28 -5.36 19.54 -12.16
C ASP A 28 -6.38 18.69 -12.96
N ALA A 29 -6.91 19.19 -14.08
CA ALA A 29 -7.86 18.44 -14.90
C ALA A 29 -7.24 17.23 -15.59
N ALA A 30 -5.91 17.16 -15.69
CA ALA A 30 -5.19 16.00 -16.23
C ALA A 30 -5.17 14.79 -15.28
N TYR A 31 -5.48 14.99 -13.99
CA TYR A 31 -5.46 13.95 -12.96
C TYR A 31 -6.80 13.23 -12.87
N THR A 32 -7.25 12.71 -14.02
CA THR A 32 -8.44 11.85 -14.12
C THR A 32 -8.16 10.46 -13.57
N ARG A 33 -9.21 9.73 -13.17
CA ARG A 33 -9.10 8.33 -12.73
C ARG A 33 -8.24 7.48 -13.66
N THR A 34 -8.51 7.53 -14.96
CA THR A 34 -7.77 6.76 -15.96
C THR A 34 -6.29 7.15 -16.01
N ALA A 35 -5.96 8.44 -15.89
CA ALA A 35 -4.57 8.89 -15.88
C ALA A 35 -3.83 8.42 -14.61
N LEU A 36 -4.48 8.46 -13.45
CA LEU A 36 -3.92 7.96 -12.20
C LEU A 36 -3.66 6.45 -12.27
N GLU A 37 -4.65 5.67 -12.72
CA GLU A 37 -4.52 4.21 -12.89
C GLU A 37 -3.39 3.86 -13.86
N GLN A 38 -3.29 4.56 -15.00
CA GLN A 38 -2.19 4.39 -15.96
C GLN A 38 -0.83 4.72 -15.36
N ALA A 39 -0.73 5.79 -14.57
CA ALA A 39 0.51 6.17 -13.90
C ALA A 39 0.96 5.12 -12.89
N VAL A 40 0.02 4.60 -12.06
CA VAL A 40 0.29 3.51 -11.11
C VAL A 40 0.86 2.29 -11.82
N LEU A 41 0.21 1.84 -12.91
CA LEU A 41 0.66 0.68 -13.67
C LEU A 41 2.01 0.91 -14.37
N THR A 42 2.21 2.10 -14.93
CA THR A 42 3.44 2.45 -15.67
C THR A 42 4.65 2.46 -14.74
N HIS A 43 4.49 2.99 -13.53
CA HIS A 43 5.56 3.08 -12.54
C HIS A 43 5.63 1.88 -11.59
N ARG A 44 4.75 0.89 -11.77
CA ARG A 44 4.67 -0.31 -10.92
C ARG A 44 4.43 0.01 -9.44
N TYR A 45 3.65 1.06 -9.16
CA TYR A 45 3.35 1.46 -7.78
C TYR A 45 2.51 0.40 -7.06
N GLU A 46 1.81 -0.47 -7.78
CA GLU A 46 1.15 -1.65 -7.20
C GLU A 46 2.13 -2.60 -6.50
N VAL A 47 3.34 -2.77 -7.06
CA VAL A 47 4.39 -3.61 -6.46
C VAL A 47 4.98 -2.93 -5.24
N GLN A 48 5.21 -1.62 -5.31
CA GLN A 48 5.68 -0.83 -4.17
C GLN A 48 4.71 -0.92 -2.99
N LEU A 49 3.42 -0.70 -3.25
CA LEU A 49 2.37 -0.81 -2.23
C LEU A 49 2.31 -2.22 -1.65
N ALA A 50 2.39 -3.27 -2.46
CA ALA A 50 2.37 -4.65 -1.96
C ALA A 50 3.52 -4.92 -0.96
N LEU A 51 4.72 -4.39 -1.22
CA LEU A 51 5.85 -4.49 -0.30
C LEU A 51 5.62 -3.70 1.00
N TYR A 52 5.02 -2.52 0.92
CA TYR A 52 4.67 -1.72 2.09
C TYR A 52 3.60 -2.38 2.94
N LEU A 53 2.55 -2.92 2.31
CA LEU A 53 1.51 -3.67 3.00
C LEU A 53 2.06 -4.96 3.63
N LEU A 54 3.02 -5.64 3.01
CA LEU A 54 3.69 -6.78 3.63
C LEU A 54 4.49 -6.37 4.88
N ALA A 55 5.25 -5.27 4.80
CA ALA A 55 5.99 -4.75 5.95
C ALA A 55 5.03 -4.36 7.09
N LEU A 56 3.95 -3.66 6.76
CA LEU A 56 2.90 -3.28 7.71
C LEU A 56 2.22 -4.52 8.32
N HIS A 57 1.90 -5.52 7.51
CA HIS A 57 1.33 -6.79 7.97
C HIS A 57 2.22 -7.48 9.01
N ARG A 58 3.53 -7.57 8.75
CA ARG A 58 4.50 -8.14 9.68
C ARG A 58 4.62 -7.32 10.96
N LEU A 59 4.63 -6.00 10.85
CA LEU A 59 4.65 -5.10 12.00
C LEU A 59 3.42 -5.30 12.89
N LEU A 60 2.22 -5.34 12.30
CA LEU A 60 0.98 -5.53 13.03
C LEU A 60 0.91 -6.91 13.69
N LYS A 61 1.38 -7.98 13.03
CA LYS A 61 1.54 -9.31 13.66
C LYS A 61 2.36 -9.25 14.94
N VAL A 62 3.49 -8.55 14.91
CA VAL A 62 4.37 -8.41 16.08
C VAL A 62 3.72 -7.56 17.18
N ARG A 63 3.04 -6.47 16.82
CA ARG A 63 2.50 -5.49 17.77
C ARG A 63 1.20 -5.92 18.43
N LEU A 64 0.31 -6.55 17.67
CA LEU A 64 -1.05 -6.89 18.08
C LEU A 64 -1.21 -8.39 18.37
N GLY A 65 -0.27 -9.23 17.94
CA GLY A 65 -0.26 -10.67 18.24
C GLY A 65 -1.55 -11.37 17.81
N SER A 66 -2.15 -12.12 18.72
CA SER A 66 -3.39 -12.88 18.50
C SER A 66 -4.62 -12.02 18.19
N THR A 67 -4.57 -10.72 18.49
CA THR A 67 -5.67 -9.80 18.17
C THR A 67 -5.64 -9.32 16.73
N TYR A 68 -4.55 -9.53 15.99
CA TYR A 68 -4.44 -9.09 14.60
C TYR A 68 -5.18 -10.01 13.63
N ILE A 69 -6.22 -9.48 12.99
CA ILE A 69 -6.95 -10.14 11.91
C ILE A 69 -6.68 -9.38 10.60
N PRO A 70 -5.86 -9.91 9.66
CA PRO A 70 -5.42 -9.18 8.46
C PRO A 70 -6.58 -8.62 7.61
N ARG A 71 -7.65 -9.39 7.41
CA ARG A 71 -8.84 -8.97 6.64
C ARG A 71 -9.64 -7.84 7.30
N GLN A 72 -9.51 -7.67 8.61
CA GLN A 72 -10.22 -6.61 9.36
C GLN A 72 -9.34 -5.38 9.54
N HIS A 73 -8.03 -5.57 9.74
CA HIS A 73 -7.12 -4.51 10.15
C HIS A 73 -6.26 -3.95 9.03
N LEU A 74 -6.15 -4.56 7.85
CA LEU A 74 -5.48 -3.93 6.71
C LEU A 74 -6.52 -3.20 5.84
N GLY A 75 -6.24 -1.95 5.50
CA GLY A 75 -7.08 -1.14 4.64
C GLY A 75 -6.66 -1.21 3.17
N GLY A 76 -5.37 -1.07 2.90
CA GLY A 76 -4.83 -0.90 1.55
C GLY A 76 -3.91 0.29 1.45
N GLY A 77 -3.83 0.86 0.26
CA GLY A 77 -2.98 1.99 -0.06
C GLY A 77 -3.72 3.15 -0.70
N ILE A 78 -3.16 4.34 -0.55
CA ILE A 78 -3.56 5.53 -1.30
C ILE A 78 -2.31 6.10 -1.95
N ASP A 79 -2.31 6.15 -3.29
CA ASP A 79 -1.34 6.96 -4.02
C ASP A 79 -1.92 8.37 -4.18
N LEU A 80 -1.26 9.36 -3.58
CA LEU A 80 -1.70 10.76 -3.60
C LEU A 80 -0.80 11.60 -4.51
N PHE A 81 -1.28 11.88 -5.71
CA PHE A 81 -0.65 12.74 -6.71
C PHE A 81 -0.86 14.21 -6.35
N LEU A 82 0.13 14.79 -5.67
CA LEU A 82 0.08 16.14 -5.07
C LEU A 82 -0.29 17.26 -6.07
N ARG A 83 0.15 17.12 -7.32
CA ARG A 83 -0.10 18.10 -8.39
C ARG A 83 -1.54 18.10 -8.92
N GLY A 84 -2.34 17.09 -8.57
CA GLY A 84 -3.74 16.94 -8.97
C GLY A 84 -4.72 17.13 -7.84
N ILE A 85 -4.31 17.74 -6.72
CA ILE A 85 -5.12 17.81 -5.49
C ILE A 85 -6.43 18.60 -5.67
N GLN A 86 -6.48 19.53 -6.64
CA GLN A 86 -7.70 20.25 -7.03
C GLN A 86 -8.39 19.60 -8.24
N GLY A 87 -7.90 18.44 -8.68
CA GLY A 87 -8.42 17.68 -9.81
C GLY A 87 -9.67 16.88 -9.48
N PRO A 88 -10.25 16.20 -10.48
CA PRO A 88 -11.53 15.48 -10.33
C PRO A 88 -11.48 14.37 -9.27
N GLU A 89 -10.34 13.70 -9.12
CA GLU A 89 -10.12 12.65 -8.09
C GLU A 89 -9.35 13.19 -6.87
N ARG A 90 -9.14 14.51 -6.77
CA ARG A 90 -8.30 15.15 -5.74
C ARG A 90 -6.89 14.53 -5.65
N GLY A 91 -6.38 14.06 -6.80
CA GLY A 91 -5.09 13.40 -6.93
C GLY A 91 -5.01 12.01 -6.27
N SER A 92 -6.11 11.48 -5.75
CA SER A 92 -6.10 10.26 -4.94
C SER A 92 -6.50 9.05 -5.78
N LEU A 93 -5.67 7.99 -5.74
CA LEU A 93 -6.07 6.67 -6.20
C LEU A 93 -6.05 5.68 -5.02
N LEU A 94 -7.22 5.12 -4.72
CA LEU A 94 -7.38 4.07 -3.72
C LEU A 94 -7.00 2.72 -4.31
N LEU A 95 -6.17 1.97 -3.60
CA LEU A 95 -5.72 0.64 -3.96
C LEU A 95 -6.09 -0.31 -2.83
N GLU A 96 -6.98 -1.26 -3.13
CA GLU A 96 -7.42 -2.25 -2.14
C GLU A 96 -6.26 -3.14 -1.70
N SER A 97 -6.26 -3.53 -0.42
CA SER A 97 -5.31 -4.50 0.09
C SER A 97 -5.62 -5.90 -0.45
N PRO A 98 -4.71 -6.52 -1.24
CA PRO A 98 -4.91 -7.90 -1.68
C PRO A 98 -4.50 -8.86 -0.55
N HIS A 99 -5.32 -8.98 0.49
CA HIS A 99 -4.97 -9.68 1.75
C HIS A 99 -4.39 -11.08 1.53
N GLU A 100 -5.03 -11.86 0.65
CA GLU A 100 -4.58 -13.23 0.33
C GLU A 100 -3.19 -13.24 -0.32
N TRP A 101 -2.90 -12.25 -1.16
CA TRP A 101 -1.59 -12.10 -1.77
C TRP A 101 -0.54 -11.69 -0.76
N ILE A 102 -0.88 -10.81 0.19
CA ILE A 102 0.04 -10.40 1.27
C ILE A 102 0.41 -11.60 2.14
N GLU A 103 -0.57 -12.43 2.52
CA GLU A 103 -0.31 -13.65 3.30
C GLU A 103 0.57 -14.66 2.52
N ARG A 104 0.32 -14.83 1.22
CA ARG A 104 1.15 -15.69 0.36
C ARG A 104 2.56 -15.14 0.18
N LEU A 105 2.71 -13.83 -0.01
CA LEU A 105 4.01 -13.16 -0.08
C LEU A 105 4.76 -13.27 1.25
N ASP A 106 4.07 -13.14 2.39
CA ASP A 106 4.66 -13.34 3.71
C ASP A 106 5.23 -14.75 3.86
N ALA A 107 4.46 -15.76 3.47
CA ALA A 107 4.89 -17.16 3.50
C ALA A 107 6.10 -17.42 2.58
N LEU A 108 6.09 -16.89 1.35
CA LEU A 108 7.19 -17.04 0.40
C LEU A 108 8.49 -16.37 0.85
N LEU A 109 8.38 -15.23 1.53
CA LEU A 109 9.51 -14.41 1.98
C LEU A 109 9.86 -14.63 3.45
N THR A 110 9.24 -15.62 4.10
CA THR A 110 9.67 -16.08 5.43
C THR A 110 10.69 -17.18 5.21
N PRO A 111 11.94 -17.04 5.70
CA PRO A 111 12.93 -18.10 5.57
C PRO A 111 12.40 -19.38 6.23
N ALA A 112 12.49 -20.52 5.53
CA ALA A 112 12.41 -21.80 6.21
C ALA A 112 13.61 -21.84 7.16
N PHE A 113 13.37 -21.81 8.48
CA PHE A 113 14.42 -22.17 9.42
C PHE A 113 14.62 -23.68 9.29
N PRO A 114 15.77 -24.18 8.79
CA PRO A 114 16.10 -25.58 9.02
C PRO A 114 16.35 -25.70 10.52
N GLY A 115 15.35 -26.23 11.24
CA GLY A 115 15.51 -26.55 12.65
C GLY A 115 16.69 -27.49 12.81
N ILE A 116 17.67 -27.09 13.62
CA ILE A 116 18.70 -28.01 14.11
C ILE A 116 17.97 -28.97 15.04
N SER A 117 17.77 -30.20 14.57
CA SER A 117 17.34 -31.31 15.41
C SER A 117 18.38 -31.51 16.51
N SER A 118 17.97 -31.32 17.76
CA SER A 118 18.69 -31.81 18.95
C SER A 118 18.28 -33.23 19.27
#